data_AF-A0A7G9B825-F1
#
_entry.id   AF-A0A7G9B825-F1
#
_cell.length_a   1.000
_cell.length_b   1.000
_cell.length_c   1.000
_cell.angle_alpha   90.00
_cell.angle_beta   90.00
_cell.angle_gamma   90.00
#
_symmetry.space_group_name_H-M   'P 1'
#
loop_
_entity.id
_entity.type
_entity.pdbx_description
1 polymer ?
#
loop_
_entity_poly.entity_id
_entity_poly.type
_entity_poly.pdbx_seq_one_letter_code
_entity_poly.pdbx_strand_id
1 'polypeptide(L)'
;MTETSKLKLQLPEDNNTADIAVINANMILLDGAVSAKADLPGADAVKAAPVDGDGVLVADSADGGKPKQVLWSRVKAVLKSYFDALYALTGHTHTKSEITDFPASMTPTAHKASHKTGGSDAIAPADIGAAAASHSHDERYYKKSEMDVSLSTKLPFSGGTMTGMLTAAEDSSPATAKVRNTSLHASTTNPAAEGAIAWQYS
;
A
#
# COMPACT_ATOMS: atom_id res chain seq x y z
N MET A 1 59.98 -58.62 39.90
CA MET A 1 59.63 -57.25 39.45
C MET A 1 58.13 -56.98 39.54
N THR A 2 57.74 -55.93 40.27
CA THR A 2 56.38 -55.38 40.33
C THR A 2 56.19 -54.33 39.24
N GLU A 3 54.98 -54.20 38.69
CA GLU A 3 54.69 -53.22 37.62
C GLU A 3 53.79 -52.09 38.13
N THR A 4 53.98 -50.90 37.57
CA THR A 4 53.06 -49.78 37.77
C THR A 4 51.70 -50.05 37.09
N SER A 5 50.60 -49.60 37.68
CA SER A 5 49.26 -49.96 37.20
C SER A 5 48.89 -49.36 35.85
N LYS A 6 49.35 -48.14 35.56
CA LYS A 6 48.95 -47.34 34.38
C LYS A 6 49.79 -47.62 33.14
N LEU A 7 51.11 -47.56 33.28
CA LEU A 7 52.06 -47.64 32.16
C LEU A 7 52.82 -48.97 32.13
N LYS A 8 52.54 -49.88 33.08
CA LYS A 8 53.20 -51.18 33.20
C LYS A 8 54.73 -51.09 33.27
N LEU A 9 55.24 -49.96 33.77
CA LEU A 9 56.67 -49.77 34.02
C LEU A 9 57.12 -50.74 35.11
N GLN A 10 58.21 -51.43 34.85
CA GLN A 10 58.84 -52.37 35.77
C GLN A 10 59.57 -51.60 36.88
N LEU A 11 59.30 -51.94 38.12
CA LEU A 11 59.96 -51.35 39.28
C LEU A 11 61.25 -52.14 39.60
N PRO A 12 62.33 -51.45 40.03
CA PRO A 12 63.52 -52.12 40.55
C PRO A 12 63.17 -53.06 41.71
N GLU A 13 63.93 -54.13 41.86
CA GLU A 13 63.83 -55.02 43.03
C GLU A 13 64.55 -54.38 44.23
N ASP A 14 64.36 -54.92 45.45
CA ASP A 14 64.94 -54.39 46.70
C ASP A 14 66.46 -54.66 46.80
N ASN A 15 67.21 -54.31 45.76
CA ASN A 15 68.66 -54.45 45.68
C ASN A 15 69.29 -53.15 45.15
N ASN A 16 70.59 -52.98 45.36
CA ASN A 16 71.30 -51.74 45.02
C ASN A 16 71.79 -51.70 43.56
N THR A 17 71.14 -52.43 42.65
CA THR A 17 71.57 -52.64 41.26
C THR A 17 70.37 -52.57 40.31
N ALA A 18 70.38 -51.61 39.40
CA ALA A 18 69.32 -51.49 38.39
C ALA A 18 69.77 -52.13 37.05
N ASP A 19 68.95 -53.01 36.50
CA ASP A 19 69.19 -53.62 35.18
C ASP A 19 68.92 -52.59 34.07
N ILE A 20 69.93 -52.33 33.24
CA ILE A 20 69.87 -51.39 32.10
C ILE A 20 68.82 -51.82 31.08
N ALA A 21 68.58 -53.12 30.88
CA ALA A 21 67.59 -53.62 29.95
C ALA A 21 66.16 -53.21 30.38
N VAL A 22 65.89 -53.27 31.69
CA VAL A 22 64.62 -52.87 32.29
C VAL A 22 64.41 -51.36 32.21
N ILE A 23 65.46 -50.58 32.46
CA ILE A 23 65.40 -49.11 32.31
C ILE A 23 65.08 -48.74 30.86
N ASN A 24 65.75 -49.35 29.89
CA ASN A 24 65.50 -49.09 28.46
C ASN A 24 64.07 -49.48 28.06
N ALA A 25 63.56 -50.61 28.53
CA ALA A 25 62.18 -51.02 28.28
C ALA A 25 61.17 -50.02 28.84
N ASN A 26 61.39 -49.54 30.08
CA ASN A 26 60.56 -48.51 30.68
C ASN A 26 60.62 -47.19 29.93
N MET A 27 61.80 -46.78 29.44
CA MET A 27 61.97 -45.55 28.67
C MET A 27 61.25 -45.61 27.33
N ILE A 28 61.21 -46.77 26.66
CA ILE A 28 60.41 -46.98 25.45
C ILE A 28 58.92 -46.84 25.74
N LEU A 29 58.44 -47.43 26.84
CA LEU A 29 57.04 -47.33 27.26
C LEU A 29 56.67 -45.89 27.62
N LEU A 30 57.57 -45.15 28.29
CA LEU A 30 57.39 -43.74 28.62
C LEU A 30 57.36 -42.87 27.36
N ASP A 31 58.28 -43.08 26.42
CA ASP A 31 58.34 -42.33 25.16
C ASP A 31 57.04 -42.50 24.37
N GLY A 32 56.58 -43.74 24.15
CA GLY A 32 55.32 -44.00 23.47
C GLY A 32 54.09 -43.40 24.19
N ALA A 33 54.08 -43.41 25.52
CA ALA A 33 53.00 -42.81 26.30
C ALA A 33 53.02 -41.28 26.27
N VAL A 34 54.21 -40.66 26.26
CA VAL A 34 54.38 -39.22 26.11
C VAL A 34 53.98 -38.79 24.71
N SER A 35 54.37 -39.51 23.66
CA SER A 35 53.89 -39.25 22.30
C SER A 35 52.36 -39.32 22.19
N ALA A 36 51.73 -40.32 22.84
CA ALA A 36 50.27 -40.45 22.85
C ALA A 36 49.53 -39.36 23.67
N LYS A 37 50.23 -38.66 24.58
CA LYS A 37 49.62 -37.66 25.48
C LYS A 37 50.04 -36.22 25.18
N ALA A 38 51.16 -36.01 24.49
CA ALA A 38 51.70 -34.72 24.06
C ALA A 38 51.12 -34.27 22.71
N ASP A 39 50.55 -35.18 21.93
CA ASP A 39 49.71 -34.81 20.79
C ASP A 39 48.34 -34.30 21.28
N LEU A 40 48.32 -33.03 21.71
CA LEU A 40 47.30 -32.14 21.14
C LEU A 40 47.40 -32.35 19.63
N PRO A 41 46.38 -32.94 18.96
CA PRO A 41 46.56 -33.43 17.61
C PRO A 41 46.97 -32.28 16.68
N GLY A 42 48.20 -32.36 16.17
CA GLY A 42 48.66 -31.64 14.99
C GLY A 42 49.06 -30.18 15.17
N ALA A 43 50.32 -29.96 15.56
CA ALA A 43 51.01 -28.71 15.19
C ALA A 43 51.42 -28.68 13.69
N ASP A 44 51.40 -29.84 13.00
CA ASP A 44 52.03 -29.98 11.67
C ASP A 44 51.08 -30.28 10.49
N ALA A 45 49.76 -30.29 10.71
CA ALA A 45 48.78 -30.40 9.62
C ALA A 45 47.72 -29.30 9.75
N VAL A 46 47.84 -28.24 8.94
CA VAL A 46 46.81 -27.18 8.89
C VAL A 46 45.52 -27.79 8.35
N LYS A 47 44.62 -28.13 9.25
CA LYS A 47 43.25 -28.50 8.88
C LYS A 47 42.47 -27.22 8.57
N ALA A 48 41.97 -27.11 7.34
CA ALA A 48 41.31 -25.88 6.87
C ALA A 48 40.10 -25.46 7.71
N ALA A 49 39.31 -26.42 8.21
CA ALA A 49 38.18 -26.16 9.11
C ALA A 49 37.82 -27.40 9.95
N PRO A 50 37.22 -27.21 11.13
CA PRO A 50 36.65 -28.31 11.89
C PRO A 50 35.45 -28.96 11.16
N VAL A 51 35.45 -30.29 11.07
CA VAL A 51 34.35 -31.11 10.55
C VAL A 51 33.54 -31.69 11.71
N ASP A 52 32.29 -32.09 11.46
CA ASP A 52 31.34 -32.50 12.51
C ASP A 52 31.80 -33.69 13.39
N GLY A 53 32.74 -34.51 12.89
CA GLY A 53 33.37 -35.62 13.61
C GLY A 53 34.59 -35.23 14.45
N ASP A 54 35.04 -33.97 14.40
CA ASP A 54 36.21 -33.51 15.14
C ASP A 54 35.93 -33.36 16.62
N GLY A 55 36.95 -33.58 17.45
CA GLY A 55 36.89 -33.42 18.89
C GLY A 55 37.45 -32.10 19.39
N VAL A 56 36.75 -31.49 20.34
CA VAL A 56 37.27 -30.42 21.20
C VAL A 56 37.40 -30.97 22.62
N LEU A 57 38.58 -30.87 23.24
CA LEU A 57 38.77 -31.27 24.62
C LEU A 57 38.26 -30.16 25.56
N VAL A 58 37.36 -30.53 26.47
CA VAL A 58 36.81 -29.65 27.50
C VAL A 58 36.93 -30.31 28.87
N ALA A 59 37.11 -29.52 29.93
CA ALA A 59 37.04 -30.03 31.29
C ALA A 59 35.57 -30.32 31.63
N ASP A 60 35.25 -31.56 31.98
CA ASP A 60 33.91 -31.93 32.42
C ASP A 60 33.73 -31.62 33.91
N SER A 61 32.92 -30.62 34.21
CA SER A 61 32.60 -30.21 35.58
C SER A 61 31.88 -31.31 36.37
N ALA A 62 31.12 -32.20 35.71
CA ALA A 62 30.39 -33.28 36.37
C ALA A 62 31.30 -34.46 36.77
N ASP A 63 32.51 -34.55 36.19
CA ASP A 63 33.50 -35.59 36.48
C ASP A 63 34.78 -35.00 37.08
N GLY A 64 34.63 -33.95 37.90
CA GLY A 64 35.72 -33.33 38.65
C GLY A 64 36.78 -32.64 37.77
N GLY A 65 36.38 -32.11 36.60
CA GLY A 65 37.26 -31.37 35.69
C GLY A 65 38.12 -32.23 34.78
N LYS A 66 37.85 -33.55 34.70
CA LYS A 66 38.58 -34.43 33.78
C LYS A 66 38.35 -34.01 32.32
N PRO A 67 39.37 -34.04 31.45
CA PRO A 67 39.21 -33.70 30.06
C PRO A 67 38.31 -34.73 29.35
N LYS A 68 37.27 -34.26 28.69
CA LYS A 68 36.38 -35.04 27.81
C LYS A 68 36.35 -34.43 26.42
N GLN A 69 36.16 -35.28 25.42
CA GLN A 69 36.02 -34.87 24.03
C GLN A 69 34.56 -34.56 23.72
N VAL A 70 34.30 -33.37 23.19
CA VAL A 70 33.01 -32.96 22.63
C VAL A 70 33.13 -32.88 21.12
N LEU A 71 32.20 -33.50 20.39
CA LEU A 71 32.19 -33.43 18.93
C LEU A 71 31.84 -32.01 18.44
N TRP A 72 32.47 -31.58 17.36
CA TRP A 72 32.22 -30.27 16.75
C TRP A 72 30.75 -30.07 16.37
N SER A 73 30.07 -31.13 15.91
CA SER A 73 28.62 -31.12 15.68
C SER A 73 27.80 -30.67 16.91
N ARG A 74 28.21 -31.05 18.12
CA ARG A 74 27.54 -30.65 19.36
C ARG A 74 27.83 -29.20 19.71
N VAL A 75 29.07 -28.75 19.53
CA VAL A 75 29.44 -27.33 19.69
C VAL A 75 28.60 -26.45 18.76
N LYS A 76 28.53 -26.84 17.49
CA LYS A 76 27.75 -26.14 16.45
C LYS A 76 26.27 -26.05 16.83
N ALA A 77 25.69 -27.13 17.34
CA ALA A 77 24.30 -27.16 17.77
C ALA A 77 24.01 -26.21 18.93
N VAL A 78 24.88 -26.18 19.95
CA VAL A 78 24.74 -25.27 21.10
C VAL A 78 24.86 -23.81 20.65
N LEU A 79 25.88 -23.48 19.86
CA LEU A 79 26.07 -22.12 19.34
C LEU A 79 24.90 -21.69 18.46
N LYS A 80 24.44 -22.56 17.55
CA LYS A 80 23.29 -22.26 16.71
C LYS A 80 22.05 -21.99 17.55
N SER A 81 21.74 -22.84 18.52
CA SER A 81 20.58 -22.64 19.40
C SER A 81 20.67 -21.34 20.21
N TYR A 82 21.86 -21.01 20.71
CA TYR A 82 22.10 -19.78 21.46
C TYR A 82 21.88 -18.55 20.57
N PHE A 83 22.45 -18.57 19.36
CA PHE A 83 22.34 -17.45 18.43
C PHE A 83 20.98 -17.36 17.74
N ASP A 84 20.29 -18.45 17.46
CA ASP A 84 18.93 -18.42 16.92
C ASP A 84 17.95 -17.74 17.90
N ALA A 85 18.15 -17.95 19.21
CA ALA A 85 17.34 -17.32 20.24
C ALA A 85 17.60 -15.81 20.35
N LEU A 86 18.84 -15.36 20.07
CA LEU A 86 19.22 -13.95 20.15
C LEU A 86 18.96 -13.19 18.85
N TYR A 87 19.27 -13.84 17.74
CA TYR A 87 19.12 -13.34 16.39
C TYR A 87 17.97 -14.09 15.75
N ALA A 88 16.75 -13.74 16.17
CA ALA A 88 15.55 -14.23 15.52
C ALA A 88 15.74 -14.16 14.00
N LEU A 89 15.51 -15.32 13.37
CA LEU A 89 15.57 -15.67 11.95
C LEU A 89 15.59 -14.45 11.01
N THR A 90 16.51 -14.42 10.04
CA THR A 90 16.81 -13.38 9.01
C THR A 90 15.60 -12.87 8.21
N GLY A 91 14.57 -12.38 8.89
CA GLY A 91 13.20 -12.27 8.43
C GLY A 91 12.24 -12.36 9.61
N HIS A 92 12.34 -11.44 10.57
CA HIS A 92 11.26 -11.22 11.52
C HIS A 92 10.47 -9.98 11.09
N THR A 93 9.16 -10.04 11.34
CA THR A 93 8.22 -8.96 11.04
C THR A 93 7.82 -8.30 12.35
N HIS A 94 7.88 -6.98 12.40
CA HIS A 94 7.27 -6.21 13.47
C HIS A 94 5.85 -5.80 13.07
N THR A 95 4.89 -6.05 13.96
CA THR A 95 3.60 -5.38 13.93
C THR A 95 3.79 -3.89 14.20
N LYS A 96 2.91 -3.04 13.65
CA LYS A 96 2.98 -1.59 13.86
C LYS A 96 2.97 -1.19 15.35
N SER A 97 2.29 -1.96 16.20
CA SER A 97 2.26 -1.76 17.65
C SER A 97 3.61 -1.95 18.35
N GLU A 98 4.55 -2.68 17.74
CA GLU A 98 5.88 -2.92 18.29
C GLU A 98 6.89 -1.83 17.90
N ILE A 99 6.50 -0.92 17.00
CA ILE A 99 7.35 0.19 16.52
C ILE A 99 6.95 1.47 17.26
N THR A 100 7.75 1.85 18.25
CA THR A 100 7.45 2.96 19.16
C THR A 100 7.52 4.35 18.53
N ASP A 101 8.21 4.47 17.39
CA ASP A 101 8.43 5.72 16.65
C ASP A 101 7.68 5.73 15.31
N PHE A 102 6.68 4.87 15.13
CA PHE A 102 5.92 4.83 13.90
C PHE A 102 5.18 6.17 13.71
N PRO A 103 5.38 6.89 12.59
CA PRO A 103 4.79 8.20 12.40
C PRO A 103 3.26 8.11 12.32
N ALA A 104 2.57 9.03 13.00
CA ALA A 104 1.11 9.12 12.93
C ALA A 104 0.61 9.48 11.53
N SER A 105 1.42 10.20 10.75
CA SER A 105 1.14 10.59 9.37
C SER A 105 2.44 10.73 8.59
N MET A 106 2.38 10.44 7.29
CA MET A 106 3.44 10.80 6.34
C MET A 106 2.92 11.92 5.45
N THR A 107 3.69 12.98 5.29
CA THR A 107 3.33 14.06 4.36
C THR A 107 3.31 13.51 2.93
N PRO A 108 2.16 13.55 2.23
CA PRO A 108 2.09 13.05 0.86
C PRO A 108 2.98 13.90 -0.06
N THR A 109 3.69 13.24 -0.96
CA THR A 109 4.44 13.94 -2.02
C THR A 109 3.46 14.64 -2.95
N ALA A 110 3.73 15.93 -3.24
CA ALA A 110 2.90 16.71 -4.17
C ALA A 110 2.93 16.04 -5.56
N HIS A 111 1.76 15.63 -6.04
CA HIS A 111 1.63 14.90 -7.30
C HIS A 111 0.71 15.60 -8.30
N LYS A 112 0.50 16.93 -8.18
CA LYS A 112 -0.37 17.69 -9.12
C LYS A 112 -0.08 17.42 -10.60
N ALA A 113 1.18 17.09 -10.93
CA ALA A 113 1.62 16.81 -12.29
C ALA A 113 1.09 15.49 -12.86
N SER A 114 0.55 14.57 -12.03
CA SER A 114 -0.11 13.34 -12.50
C SER A 114 -1.48 13.62 -13.11
N HIS A 115 -2.17 14.67 -12.65
CA HIS A 115 -3.54 15.01 -13.08
C HIS A 115 -3.62 15.75 -14.42
N LYS A 116 -2.49 16.13 -15.01
CA LYS A 116 -2.47 16.80 -16.31
C LYS A 116 -2.82 15.83 -17.44
N THR A 117 -3.28 16.35 -18.56
CA THR A 117 -3.44 15.58 -19.81
C THR A 117 -2.15 14.85 -20.16
N GLY A 118 -2.23 13.52 -20.34
CA GLY A 118 -1.08 12.65 -20.60
C GLY A 118 -0.25 12.27 -19.36
N GLY A 119 -0.70 12.62 -18.15
CA GLY A 119 -0.15 12.12 -16.89
C GLY A 119 -0.60 10.69 -16.57
N SER A 120 -0.05 10.11 -15.49
CA SER A 120 -0.34 8.72 -15.08
C SER A 120 -1.75 8.52 -14.53
N ASP A 121 -2.34 9.58 -13.98
CA ASP A 121 -3.70 9.63 -13.45
C ASP A 121 -4.36 10.91 -13.95
N ALA A 122 -4.37 11.04 -15.28
CA ALA A 122 -4.92 12.19 -15.97
C ALA A 122 -6.43 12.22 -15.78
N ILE A 123 -6.95 13.38 -15.41
CA ILE A 123 -8.40 13.59 -15.26
C ILE A 123 -8.95 14.10 -16.59
N ALA A 124 -9.90 13.36 -17.18
CA ALA A 124 -10.58 13.80 -18.38
C ALA A 124 -11.62 14.89 -18.03
N PRO A 125 -11.95 15.81 -18.95
CA PRO A 125 -13.00 16.80 -18.72
C PRO A 125 -14.33 16.19 -18.29
N ALA A 126 -14.68 15.00 -18.79
CA ALA A 126 -15.88 14.28 -18.40
C ALA A 126 -15.91 13.88 -16.92
N ASP A 127 -14.75 13.60 -16.31
CA ASP A 127 -14.66 13.12 -14.93
C ASP A 127 -15.00 14.21 -13.90
N ILE A 128 -14.84 15.48 -14.27
CA ILE A 128 -15.22 16.64 -13.45
C ILE A 128 -16.55 17.27 -13.88
N GLY A 129 -17.28 16.62 -14.80
CA GLY A 129 -18.53 17.13 -15.35
C GLY A 129 -18.37 18.36 -16.23
N ALA A 130 -17.19 18.58 -16.83
CA ALA A 130 -17.02 19.64 -17.81
C ALA A 130 -17.85 19.35 -19.06
N ALA A 131 -18.40 20.41 -19.67
CA ALA A 131 -19.15 20.27 -20.90
C ALA A 131 -18.29 19.68 -22.03
N ALA A 132 -18.91 18.90 -22.91
CA ALA A 132 -18.23 18.34 -24.07
C ALA A 132 -17.63 19.45 -24.93
N ALA A 133 -16.54 19.14 -25.65
CA ALA A 133 -15.90 20.08 -26.56
C ALA A 133 -16.83 20.54 -27.70
N SER A 134 -17.87 19.75 -28.01
CA SER A 134 -18.90 20.08 -28.98
C SER A 134 -19.97 21.04 -28.45
N HIS A 135 -19.98 21.35 -27.15
CA HIS A 135 -20.91 22.35 -26.64
C HIS A 135 -20.49 23.73 -27.18
N SER A 136 -21.46 24.47 -27.69
CA SER A 136 -21.26 25.82 -28.21
C SER A 136 -22.11 26.79 -27.39
N HIS A 137 -21.52 27.92 -27.04
CA HIS A 137 -22.27 29.04 -26.50
C HIS A 137 -22.86 29.86 -27.65
N ASP A 138 -24.03 30.47 -27.42
CA ASP A 138 -24.46 31.55 -28.31
C ASP A 138 -23.54 32.75 -28.04
N GLU A 139 -22.67 33.08 -28.98
CA GLU A 139 -21.76 34.23 -28.89
C GLU A 139 -22.46 35.56 -29.20
N ARG A 140 -23.74 35.52 -29.59
CA ARG A 140 -24.50 36.75 -29.90
C ARG A 140 -24.76 37.53 -28.63
N TYR A 141 -24.03 38.62 -28.47
CA TYR A 141 -24.38 39.71 -27.56
C TYR A 141 -25.50 40.53 -28.17
N TYR A 142 -26.75 40.23 -27.82
CA TYR A 142 -27.87 41.08 -28.25
C TYR A 142 -27.80 42.42 -27.53
N LYS A 143 -27.71 43.50 -28.29
CA LYS A 143 -27.94 44.85 -27.77
C LYS A 143 -29.42 45.01 -27.45
N LYS A 144 -29.74 45.89 -26.50
CA LYS A 144 -31.13 46.23 -26.11
C LYS A 144 -32.03 46.47 -27.34
N SER A 145 -31.52 47.20 -28.34
CA SER A 145 -32.24 47.48 -29.58
C SER A 145 -32.59 46.23 -30.41
N GLU A 146 -31.74 45.20 -30.41
CA GLU A 146 -31.96 43.96 -31.18
C GLU A 146 -32.97 43.04 -30.48
N MET A 147 -32.94 43.03 -29.14
CA MET A 147 -33.95 42.37 -28.30
C MET A 147 -35.32 43.04 -28.46
N ASP A 148 -35.37 44.36 -28.41
CA ASP A 148 -36.62 45.13 -28.52
C ASP A 148 -37.30 44.88 -29.88
N VAL A 149 -36.51 44.79 -30.97
CA VAL A 149 -37.02 44.41 -32.30
C VAL A 149 -37.58 42.98 -32.29
N SER A 150 -36.81 42.02 -31.76
CA SER A 150 -37.21 40.60 -31.72
C SER A 150 -38.47 40.38 -30.89
N LEU A 151 -38.62 41.08 -29.77
CA LEU A 151 -39.80 41.00 -28.89
C LEU A 151 -41.02 41.70 -29.51
N SER A 152 -40.83 42.79 -30.25
CA SER A 152 -41.94 43.49 -30.93
C SER A 152 -42.65 42.61 -31.97
N THR A 153 -41.93 41.64 -32.55
CA THR A 153 -42.52 40.65 -33.48
C THR A 153 -43.23 39.49 -32.78
N LYS A 154 -43.07 39.34 -31.46
CA LYS A 154 -43.61 38.21 -30.67
C LYS A 154 -44.81 38.59 -29.80
N LEU A 155 -44.94 39.85 -29.41
CA LEU A 155 -46.09 40.37 -28.66
C LEU A 155 -46.68 41.56 -29.42
N PRO A 156 -47.92 41.50 -29.93
CA PRO A 156 -48.57 42.67 -30.50
C PRO A 156 -48.89 43.65 -29.36
N PHE A 157 -47.94 44.52 -29.03
CA PHE A 157 -48.15 45.66 -28.15
C PHE A 157 -49.04 46.68 -28.87
N SER A 158 -50.35 46.44 -28.81
CA SER A 158 -51.43 47.29 -29.34
C SER A 158 -51.44 47.51 -30.86
N GLY A 159 -52.58 47.24 -31.50
CA GLY A 159 -52.81 47.58 -32.91
C GLY A 159 -52.30 46.57 -33.95
N GLY A 160 -51.76 45.42 -33.53
CA GLY A 160 -51.45 44.31 -34.46
C GLY A 160 -52.71 43.59 -34.93
N THR A 161 -52.71 43.12 -36.18
CA THR A 161 -53.80 42.32 -36.75
C THR A 161 -53.72 40.90 -36.19
N MET A 162 -54.66 40.51 -35.33
CA MET A 162 -54.75 39.13 -34.84
C MET A 162 -55.45 38.29 -35.91
N THR A 163 -54.75 37.31 -36.51
CA THR A 163 -55.34 36.31 -37.41
C THR A 163 -55.69 35.04 -36.64
N GLY A 164 -56.97 34.65 -36.68
CA GLY A 164 -57.54 33.52 -35.93
C GLY A 164 -58.89 33.88 -35.30
N MET A 165 -59.61 32.90 -34.75
CA MET A 165 -60.80 33.19 -33.95
C MET A 165 -60.39 33.90 -32.65
N LEU A 166 -60.92 35.09 -32.41
CA LEU A 166 -60.74 35.79 -31.15
C LEU A 166 -61.71 35.19 -30.12
N THR A 167 -61.21 34.36 -29.22
CA THR A 167 -61.99 33.90 -28.06
C THR A 167 -61.90 34.95 -26.97
N ALA A 168 -62.94 35.77 -26.82
CA ALA A 168 -63.09 36.60 -25.63
C ALA A 168 -63.55 35.70 -24.48
N ALA A 169 -62.82 35.68 -23.36
CA ALA A 169 -63.32 35.07 -22.13
C ALA A 169 -64.46 35.94 -21.58
N GLU A 170 -65.48 35.32 -20.98
CA GLU A 170 -66.55 36.05 -20.30
C GLU A 170 -65.95 36.90 -19.18
N ASP A 171 -66.04 38.22 -19.32
CA ASP A 171 -65.73 39.16 -18.25
C ASP A 171 -66.96 39.28 -17.36
N SER A 172 -66.84 38.88 -16.10
CA SER A 172 -67.93 38.94 -15.12
C SER A 172 -68.29 40.38 -14.70
N SER A 173 -67.51 41.40 -15.11
CA SER A 173 -67.75 42.82 -14.80
C SER A 173 -67.25 43.78 -15.91
N PRO A 174 -67.85 43.80 -17.11
CA PRO A 174 -67.32 44.59 -18.22
C PRO A 174 -67.66 46.09 -18.07
N ALA A 175 -66.65 46.93 -17.86
CA ALA A 175 -66.82 48.38 -17.74
C ALA A 175 -66.92 49.13 -19.08
N THR A 176 -66.59 48.49 -20.22
CA THR A 176 -66.90 48.81 -21.63
C THR A 176 -65.81 48.22 -22.53
N ALA A 177 -66.05 47.08 -23.18
CA ALA A 177 -65.14 46.54 -24.20
C ALA A 177 -65.71 46.84 -25.59
N LYS A 178 -65.18 47.87 -26.27
CA LYS A 178 -65.63 48.26 -27.61
C LYS A 178 -64.82 47.53 -28.69
N VAL A 179 -65.28 46.34 -29.09
CA VAL A 179 -64.75 45.67 -30.30
C VAL A 179 -65.25 46.43 -31.53
N ARG A 180 -64.38 47.20 -32.18
CA ARG A 180 -64.72 47.92 -33.42
C ARG A 180 -64.27 47.09 -34.62
N ASN A 181 -65.22 46.44 -35.30
CA ASN A 181 -64.99 45.86 -36.61
C ASN A 181 -65.20 46.95 -37.67
N THR A 182 -64.14 47.39 -38.34
CA THR A 182 -64.20 48.49 -39.33
C THR A 182 -64.65 48.05 -40.72
N SER A 183 -64.83 46.75 -40.97
CA SER A 183 -65.36 46.23 -42.25
C SER A 183 -66.85 45.92 -42.23
N LEU A 184 -67.50 45.94 -41.06
CA LEU A 184 -68.95 46.01 -40.97
C LEU A 184 -69.32 47.49 -40.84
N HIS A 185 -69.83 48.07 -41.92
CA HIS A 185 -70.34 49.43 -42.01
C HIS A 185 -71.07 49.84 -40.72
N ALA A 186 -70.76 51.05 -40.23
CA ALA A 186 -71.31 51.63 -39.02
C ALA A 186 -72.84 51.50 -38.98
N SER A 187 -73.33 50.51 -38.24
CA SER A 187 -74.73 50.40 -37.86
C SER A 187 -74.78 50.26 -36.36
N THR A 188 -75.10 51.36 -35.69
CA THR A 188 -75.42 51.35 -34.26
C THR A 188 -76.82 50.78 -34.14
N THR A 189 -76.96 49.45 -34.10
CA THR A 189 -78.22 48.82 -33.70
C THR A 189 -78.24 48.69 -32.19
N ASN A 190 -79.16 49.38 -31.53
CA ASN A 190 -79.51 49.04 -30.15
C ASN A 190 -80.18 47.66 -30.18
N PRO A 191 -79.61 46.62 -29.55
CA PRO A 191 -80.21 45.29 -29.61
C PRO A 191 -81.55 45.31 -28.87
N ALA A 192 -82.65 44.99 -29.56
CA ALA A 192 -83.88 44.60 -28.91
C ALA A 192 -83.65 43.26 -28.20
N ALA A 193 -84.35 43.03 -27.08
CA ALA A 193 -84.06 42.07 -26.01
C ALA A 193 -83.88 40.58 -26.39
N GLU A 194 -83.93 40.20 -27.66
CA GLU A 194 -83.85 38.81 -28.12
C GLU A 194 -82.99 38.62 -29.40
N GLY A 195 -81.96 39.44 -29.60
CA GLY A 195 -80.85 39.11 -30.51
C GLY A 195 -81.16 39.05 -32.02
N ALA A 196 -82.40 39.33 -32.46
CA ALA A 196 -82.75 39.39 -33.86
C ALA A 196 -82.46 40.78 -34.46
N ILE A 197 -81.52 40.85 -35.40
CA ILE A 197 -81.20 42.06 -36.17
C ILE A 197 -82.08 42.09 -37.42
N ALA A 198 -83.12 42.93 -37.43
CA ALA A 198 -83.97 43.15 -38.60
C ALA A 198 -83.37 44.25 -39.50
N TRP A 199 -83.01 43.90 -40.73
CA TRP A 199 -82.52 44.86 -41.74
C TRP A 199 -83.72 45.44 -42.51
N GLN A 200 -83.95 46.74 -42.40
CA GLN A 200 -84.82 47.47 -43.32
C GLN A 200 -83.94 48.25 -44.30
N TYR A 201 -84.06 47.92 -45.58
CA TYR A 201 -83.41 48.65 -46.67
C TYR A 201 -84.32 49.82 -47.09
N SER A 202 -83.74 51.00 -47.25
CA SER A 202 -84.35 52.13 -47.96
C SER A 202 -83.48 52.54 -49.13
#